data_AF-A0A9R1P4E3-F1
#
_entry.id   AF-A0A9R1P4E3-F1
#
_cell.length_a   1.000
_cell.length_b   1.000
_cell.length_c   1.000
_cell.angle_alpha   90.00
_cell.angle_beta   90.00
_cell.angle_gamma   90.00
#
_symmetry.space_group_name_H-M   'P 1'
#
loop_
_entity.id
_entity.type
_entity.pdbx_description
1 polymer ?
#
loop_
_entity_poly.entity_id
_entity_poly.type
_entity_poly.pdbx_seq_one_letter_code
_entity_poly.pdbx_strand_id
1 'polypeptide(L)'
;MAPPLVAIVRLATASRVLVLTLSLLARLLFRPYDTSASLHPPCLSSPSFPPSASSSNSTATATAISSLAVWDGVHFARSAECGYEYEQSFAFLPLLPASIALLSRSLFAPLVPMLGYRAVLVISGHVLNNVAFVGAAAYFYRLSVLILKDSGAAYRASVLFCFNPASVFYSSLYSESLYALFSLGGLFYLFSGARTVAMIMLALSGSARSNGALNAGYICFEALLQAYDAAIQKKRPMVSFLCRLHFMLLCTVLTILANMKRPYG
;
A
#
# COMPACT_ATOMS: atom_id res chain seq x y z
N MET A 1 6.01 6.11 31.72
CA MET A 1 6.24 6.49 30.30
C MET A 1 5.87 5.29 29.43
N ALA A 2 5.06 5.47 28.37
CA ALA A 2 4.82 4.39 27.40
C ALA A 2 6.14 4.07 26.67
N PRO A 3 6.39 2.81 26.26
CA PRO A 3 7.57 2.50 25.47
C PRO A 3 7.55 3.32 24.18
N PRO A 4 8.72 3.74 23.65
CA PRO A 4 8.79 4.73 22.58
C PRO A 4 8.04 4.29 21.32
N LEU A 5 7.96 2.98 21.04
CA LEU A 5 7.14 2.44 19.95
C LEU A 5 5.64 2.68 20.15
N VAL A 6 5.10 2.49 21.36
CA VAL A 6 3.68 2.73 21.65
C VAL A 6 3.37 4.21 21.53
N ALA A 7 4.30 5.07 21.93
CA ALA A 7 4.17 6.51 21.73
C ALA A 7 4.09 6.86 20.23
N ILE A 8 4.95 6.27 19.38
CA ILE A 8 4.92 6.47 17.92
C ILE A 8 3.61 5.95 17.32
N VAL A 9 3.13 4.77 17.70
CA VAL A 9 1.87 4.22 17.18
C VAL A 9 0.70 5.15 17.53
N ARG A 10 0.61 5.61 18.78
CA ARG A 10 -0.42 6.58 19.21
C ARG A 10 -0.33 7.89 18.44
N LEU A 11 0.90 8.39 18.22
CA LEU A 11 1.14 9.62 17.48
C LEU A 11 0.74 9.48 16.00
N ALA A 12 1.09 8.38 15.35
CA ALA A 12 0.71 8.09 13.98
C ALA A 12 -0.81 7.97 13.83
N THR A 13 -1.47 7.28 14.77
CA THR A 13 -2.94 7.21 14.79
C THR A 13 -3.55 8.59 14.98
N ALA A 14 -3.05 9.39 15.91
CA ALA A 14 -3.52 10.76 16.14
C ALA A 14 -3.33 11.64 14.89
N SER A 15 -2.20 11.51 14.18
CA SER A 15 -1.96 12.28 12.95
C SER A 15 -2.90 11.86 11.81
N ARG A 16 -3.26 10.58 11.71
CA ARG A 16 -4.29 10.11 10.75
C ARG A 16 -5.67 10.68 11.06
N VAL A 17 -6.08 10.62 12.33
CA VAL A 17 -7.36 11.23 12.76
C VAL A 17 -7.36 12.73 12.48
N LEU A 18 -6.25 13.43 12.74
CA LEU A 18 -6.12 14.86 12.42
C LEU A 18 -6.27 15.13 10.92
N VAL A 19 -5.59 14.38 10.05
CA VAL A 19 -5.69 14.59 8.59
C VAL A 19 -7.10 14.31 8.08
N LEU A 20 -7.74 13.25 8.56
CA LEU A 20 -9.12 12.91 8.17
C LEU A 20 -10.13 13.94 8.66
N THR A 21 -9.97 14.44 9.90
CA THR A 21 -10.84 15.50 10.45
C THR A 21 -10.65 16.82 9.71
N LEU A 22 -9.42 17.21 9.39
CA LEU A 22 -9.15 18.39 8.57
C LEU A 22 -9.72 18.24 7.15
N SER A 23 -9.61 17.04 6.57
CA SER A 23 -10.18 16.74 5.25
C SER A 23 -11.70 16.81 5.24
N LEU A 24 -12.35 16.32 6.30
CA LEU A 24 -13.80 16.44 6.49
C LEU A 24 -14.22 17.90 6.70
N LEU A 25 -13.52 18.63 7.58
CA LEU A 25 -13.77 20.04 7.83
C LEU A 25 -13.64 20.86 6.55
N ALA A 26 -12.60 20.61 5.74
CA ALA A 26 -12.42 21.27 4.46
C ALA A 26 -13.60 21.02 3.50
N ARG A 27 -14.18 19.82 3.49
CA ARG A 27 -15.37 19.52 2.67
C ARG A 27 -16.65 20.17 3.20
N LEU A 28 -16.73 20.45 4.50
CA LEU A 28 -17.86 21.17 5.08
C LEU A 28 -17.78 22.68 4.82
N LEU A 29 -16.56 23.23 4.85
CA LEU A 29 -16.32 24.67 4.67
C LEU A 29 -16.24 25.08 3.20
N PHE A 30 -15.72 24.22 2.33
CA PHE A 30 -15.42 24.52 0.94
C PHE A 30 -16.11 23.56 -0.02
N ARG A 31 -16.48 24.08 -1.20
CA ARG A 31 -16.95 23.22 -2.28
C ARG A 31 -15.79 22.42 -2.86
N PRO A 32 -15.94 21.10 -3.05
CA PRO A 32 -14.89 20.30 -3.65
C PRO A 32 -14.63 20.76 -5.09
N TYR A 33 -13.37 21.05 -5.40
CA TYR A 33 -12.94 21.37 -6.76
C TYR A 33 -13.02 20.13 -7.67
N ASP A 34 -12.69 18.96 -7.13
CA ASP A 34 -12.67 17.71 -7.87
C ASP A 34 -14.09 17.10 -7.97
N THR A 35 -14.51 16.84 -9.21
CA THR A 35 -15.79 16.22 -9.54
C THR A 35 -15.63 14.79 -10.06
N SER A 36 -14.40 14.27 -10.18
CA SER A 36 -14.14 12.94 -10.76
C SER A 36 -14.84 11.81 -10.00
N ALA A 37 -15.05 11.95 -8.69
CA ALA A 37 -15.81 11.00 -7.88
C ALA A 37 -17.29 10.85 -8.31
N SER A 38 -17.86 11.84 -9.01
CA SER A 38 -19.22 11.80 -9.54
C SER A 38 -19.34 11.02 -10.85
N LEU A 39 -18.22 10.78 -11.53
CA LEU A 39 -18.17 9.99 -12.76
C LEU A 39 -18.16 8.50 -12.41
N HIS A 40 -19.34 7.90 -12.32
CA HIS A 40 -19.50 6.46 -12.02
C HIS A 40 -20.32 5.75 -13.11
N PRO A 41 -19.74 5.54 -14.31
CA PRO A 41 -20.40 4.73 -15.35
C PRO A 41 -20.54 3.26 -14.88
N PRO A 42 -21.45 2.46 -15.46
CA PRO A 42 -21.51 1.03 -15.15
C PRO A 42 -20.21 0.30 -15.53
N CYS A 43 -19.93 -0.84 -14.91
CA CYS A 43 -18.82 -1.72 -15.33
C CYS A 43 -19.14 -2.34 -16.72
N LEU A 44 -18.14 -2.47 -17.58
CA LEU A 44 -18.22 -3.06 -18.92
C LEU A 44 -18.49 -4.56 -18.88
N SER A 45 -17.92 -5.24 -17.90
CA SER A 45 -18.18 -6.66 -17.64
C SER A 45 -19.01 -6.76 -16.37
N SER A 46 -20.18 -7.42 -16.44
CA SER A 46 -20.93 -7.76 -15.24
C SER A 46 -20.05 -8.62 -14.36
N PRO A 47 -19.70 -8.19 -13.13
CA PRO A 47 -19.05 -9.09 -12.20
C PRO A 47 -19.97 -10.31 -12.01
N SER A 48 -19.38 -11.50 -11.92
CA SER A 48 -20.04 -12.80 -11.74
C SER A 48 -20.75 -12.97 -10.38
N PHE A 49 -21.18 -11.86 -9.77
CA PHE A 49 -21.96 -11.82 -8.55
C PHE A 49 -23.42 -11.51 -8.88
N PRO A 50 -24.38 -12.06 -8.10
CA PRO A 50 -25.77 -11.74 -8.28
C PRO A 50 -25.96 -10.21 -8.19
N PRO A 51 -26.91 -9.64 -8.95
CA PRO A 51 -27.22 -8.22 -8.87
C PRO A 51 -27.72 -7.92 -7.47
N SER A 52 -26.82 -7.53 -6.57
CA SER A 52 -27.18 -6.99 -5.28
C SER A 52 -27.51 -5.52 -5.51
N ALA A 53 -28.79 -5.29 -5.81
CA ALA A 53 -29.45 -4.00 -5.86
C ALA A 53 -28.87 -3.00 -6.87
N SER A 54 -29.08 -3.27 -8.16
CA SER A 54 -29.35 -2.17 -9.08
C SER A 54 -30.59 -1.41 -8.57
N SER A 55 -30.39 -0.19 -8.05
CA SER A 55 -31.42 0.75 -7.58
C SER A 55 -32.17 0.31 -6.29
N SER A 56 -32.54 1.14 -5.33
CA SER A 56 -32.65 2.59 -5.25
C SER A 56 -32.71 2.97 -3.77
N ASN A 57 -31.72 3.72 -3.31
CA ASN A 57 -31.72 4.63 -2.16
C ASN A 57 -30.26 4.92 -1.84
N SER A 58 -29.55 5.54 -2.79
CA SER A 58 -28.28 6.18 -2.52
C SER A 58 -28.54 7.30 -1.52
N THR A 59 -28.40 6.98 -0.24
CA THR A 59 -28.51 7.93 0.85
C THR A 59 -27.50 9.05 0.64
N ALA A 60 -27.81 10.26 1.11
CA ALA A 60 -26.87 11.38 1.07
C ALA A 60 -25.51 11.02 1.71
N THR A 61 -25.54 10.11 2.70
CA THR A 61 -24.35 9.55 3.34
C THR A 61 -23.56 8.64 2.42
N ALA A 62 -24.20 7.71 1.71
CA ALA A 62 -23.55 6.85 0.71
C ALA A 62 -22.88 7.67 -0.41
N THR A 63 -23.55 8.70 -0.90
CA THR A 63 -22.99 9.61 -1.91
C THR A 63 -21.84 10.44 -1.35
N ALA A 64 -21.96 10.96 -0.12
CA ALA A 64 -20.90 11.72 0.52
C ALA A 64 -19.64 10.87 0.73
N ILE A 65 -19.79 9.62 1.18
CA ILE A 65 -18.67 8.69 1.38
C ILE A 65 -18.04 8.33 0.03
N SER A 66 -18.85 8.00 -0.98
CA SER A 66 -18.35 7.69 -2.32
C SER A 66 -17.58 8.87 -2.94
N SER A 67 -17.99 10.11 -2.62
CA SER A 67 -17.31 11.34 -3.05
C SER A 67 -15.93 11.56 -2.40
N LEU A 68 -15.53 10.72 -1.43
CA LEU A 68 -14.19 10.75 -0.84
C LEU A 68 -13.12 10.12 -1.73
N ALA A 69 -13.51 9.32 -2.74
CA ALA A 69 -12.59 8.86 -3.78
C ALA A 69 -12.26 10.03 -4.71
N VAL A 70 -11.24 10.81 -4.36
CA VAL A 70 -10.80 12.01 -5.08
C VAL A 70 -9.50 11.74 -5.83
N TRP A 71 -9.31 12.42 -6.95
CA TRP A 71 -8.14 12.32 -7.83
C TRP A 71 -7.90 10.86 -8.25
N ASP A 72 -6.66 10.38 -8.11
CA ASP A 72 -6.26 9.01 -8.45
C ASP A 72 -7.02 7.94 -7.66
N GLY A 73 -7.62 8.30 -6.52
CA GLY A 73 -8.45 7.40 -5.72
C GLY A 73 -9.65 6.84 -6.48
N VAL A 74 -10.18 7.57 -7.47
CA VAL A 74 -11.27 7.10 -8.34
C VAL A 74 -10.84 5.88 -9.13
N HIS A 75 -9.60 5.88 -9.63
CA HIS A 75 -9.04 4.77 -10.41
C HIS A 75 -8.80 3.54 -9.53
N PHE A 76 -8.23 3.70 -8.34
CA PHE A 76 -8.06 2.58 -7.41
C PHE A 76 -9.40 1.96 -7.00
N ALA A 77 -10.41 2.79 -6.71
CA ALA A 77 -11.75 2.31 -6.38
C ALA A 77 -12.43 1.64 -7.59
N ARG A 78 -12.27 2.18 -8.81
CA ARG A 78 -12.77 1.58 -10.06
C ARG A 78 -12.16 0.20 -10.29
N SER A 79 -10.83 0.07 -10.17
CA SER A 79 -10.14 -1.22 -10.33
C SER A 79 -10.57 -2.25 -9.27
N ALA A 80 -10.90 -1.81 -8.05
CA ALA A 80 -11.43 -2.70 -7.02
C ALA A 80 -12.89 -3.13 -7.26
N GLU A 81 -13.66 -2.27 -7.94
CA GLU A 81 -15.08 -2.48 -8.22
C GLU A 81 -15.30 -3.34 -9.47
N CYS A 82 -14.74 -2.90 -10.60
CA CYS A 82 -14.98 -3.44 -11.93
C CYS A 82 -13.81 -4.28 -12.46
N GLY A 83 -12.67 -4.31 -11.77
CA GLY A 83 -11.43 -4.87 -12.32
C GLY A 83 -10.71 -3.91 -13.27
N TYR A 84 -9.73 -4.43 -14.00
CA TYR A 84 -8.93 -3.66 -14.95
C TYR A 84 -9.58 -3.66 -16.32
N GLU A 85 -10.48 -2.69 -16.54
CA GLU A 85 -11.29 -2.59 -17.76
C GLU A 85 -10.56 -1.89 -18.91
N TYR A 86 -9.76 -0.88 -18.59
CA TYR A 86 -9.08 -0.02 -19.57
C TYR A 86 -7.57 -0.06 -19.38
N GLU A 87 -6.84 0.17 -20.48
CA GLU A 87 -5.37 0.12 -20.52
C GLU A 87 -4.73 1.14 -19.57
N GLN A 88 -5.29 2.35 -19.46
CA GLN A 88 -4.80 3.34 -18.49
C GLN A 88 -4.89 2.87 -17.04
N SER A 89 -5.78 1.92 -16.73
CA SER A 89 -5.93 1.39 -15.37
C SER A 89 -4.69 0.61 -14.93
N PHE A 90 -3.89 0.07 -15.86
CA PHE A 90 -2.66 -0.69 -15.53
C PHE A 90 -1.55 0.16 -14.90
N ALA A 91 -1.68 1.49 -14.90
CA ALA A 91 -0.83 2.39 -14.12
C ALA A 91 -1.06 2.24 -12.60
N PHE A 92 -2.26 1.82 -12.19
CA PHE A 92 -2.65 1.62 -10.79
C PHE A 92 -2.44 0.16 -10.40
N LEU A 93 -1.30 -0.15 -9.79
CA LEU A 93 -0.90 -1.53 -9.52
C LEU A 93 -1.85 -2.27 -8.55
N PRO A 94 -1.91 -3.62 -8.62
CA PRO A 94 -3.04 -4.39 -8.09
C PRO A 94 -3.10 -4.54 -6.57
N LEU A 95 -2.03 -4.29 -5.82
CA LEU A 95 -2.05 -4.58 -4.38
C LEU A 95 -3.12 -3.78 -3.64
N LEU A 96 -3.24 -2.47 -3.92
CA LEU A 96 -4.24 -1.63 -3.26
C LEU A 96 -5.67 -2.01 -3.71
N PRO A 97 -6.02 -2.05 -5.01
CA PRO A 97 -7.36 -2.43 -5.46
C PRO A 97 -7.79 -3.82 -4.97
N ALA A 98 -6.90 -4.82 -5.03
CA ALA A 98 -7.19 -6.17 -4.56
C ALA A 98 -7.44 -6.20 -3.05
N SER A 99 -6.65 -5.47 -2.27
CA SER A 99 -6.83 -5.39 -0.82
C SER A 99 -8.13 -4.65 -0.44
N ILE A 100 -8.49 -3.60 -1.18
CA ILE A 100 -9.76 -2.87 -1.02
C ILE A 100 -10.95 -3.82 -1.30
N ALA A 101 -10.91 -4.53 -2.42
CA ALA A 101 -11.96 -5.47 -2.81
C ALA A 101 -12.08 -6.64 -1.83
N LEU A 102 -10.97 -7.18 -1.34
CA LEU A 102 -10.97 -8.22 -0.33
C LEU A 102 -11.61 -7.72 0.96
N LEU A 103 -11.22 -6.53 1.43
CA LEU A 103 -11.71 -5.97 2.69
C LEU A 103 -13.19 -5.58 2.62
N SER A 104 -13.65 -5.05 1.49
CA SER A 104 -15.07 -4.73 1.27
C SER A 104 -15.96 -5.98 1.21
N ARG A 105 -15.46 -7.08 0.64
CA ARG A 105 -16.18 -8.35 0.50
C ARG A 105 -16.07 -9.27 1.73
N SER A 106 -15.21 -8.93 2.68
CA SER A 106 -15.04 -9.68 3.93
C SER A 106 -15.49 -8.84 5.12
N LEU A 107 -14.57 -8.12 5.76
CA LEU A 107 -14.81 -7.38 7.00
C LEU A 107 -15.95 -6.37 6.90
N PHE A 108 -16.06 -5.67 5.77
CA PHE A 108 -17.07 -4.64 5.58
C PHE A 108 -18.26 -5.08 4.70
N ALA A 109 -18.38 -6.37 4.39
CA ALA A 109 -19.52 -6.89 3.62
C ALA A 109 -20.88 -6.55 4.25
N PRO A 110 -21.05 -6.57 5.59
CA PRO A 110 -22.31 -6.19 6.23
C PRO A 110 -22.73 -4.72 6.00
N LEU A 111 -21.81 -3.83 5.62
CA LEU A 111 -22.12 -2.42 5.34
C LEU A 111 -22.66 -2.22 3.92
N VAL A 112 -22.49 -3.20 3.02
CA VAL A 112 -22.86 -3.08 1.60
C VAL A 112 -24.36 -2.83 1.43
N PRO A 113 -25.28 -3.55 2.11
CA PRO A 113 -26.71 -3.28 2.00
C PRO A 113 -27.12 -1.88 2.51
N MET A 114 -26.33 -1.28 3.41
CA MET A 114 -26.67 0.00 4.04
C MET A 114 -26.12 1.22 3.29
N LEU A 115 -24.91 1.11 2.75
CA LEU A 115 -24.16 2.23 2.17
C LEU A 115 -23.93 2.07 0.66
N GLY A 116 -24.23 0.90 0.09
CA GLY A 116 -23.86 0.56 -1.27
C GLY A 116 -22.38 0.16 -1.41
N TYR A 117 -22.09 -0.64 -2.44
CA TYR A 117 -20.77 -1.24 -2.61
C TYR A 117 -19.66 -0.21 -2.82
N ARG A 118 -19.91 0.85 -3.61
CA ARG A 118 -18.93 1.93 -3.85
C ARG A 118 -18.49 2.61 -2.56
N ALA A 119 -19.43 3.00 -1.70
CA ALA A 119 -19.11 3.64 -0.42
C ALA A 119 -18.28 2.71 0.47
N VAL A 120 -18.61 1.42 0.50
CA VAL A 120 -17.84 0.42 1.26
C VAL A 120 -16.42 0.26 0.73
N LEU A 121 -16.21 0.26 -0.60
CA LEU A 121 -14.86 0.24 -1.18
C LEU A 121 -14.04 1.47 -0.73
N VAL A 122 -14.67 2.64 -0.69
CA VAL A 122 -14.00 3.87 -0.26
C VAL A 122 -13.67 3.83 1.24
N ILE A 123 -14.57 3.30 2.08
CA ILE A 123 -14.28 3.07 3.51
C ILE A 123 -13.11 2.09 3.66
N SER A 124 -13.15 0.95 2.94
CA SER A 124 -12.09 -0.05 2.95
C SER A 124 -10.74 0.57 2.61
N GLY A 125 -10.66 1.39 1.56
CA GLY A 125 -9.41 2.04 1.16
C GLY A 125 -8.87 3.02 2.20
N HIS A 126 -9.73 3.85 2.80
CA HIS A 126 -9.31 4.77 3.87
C HIS A 126 -8.83 3.99 5.10
N VAL A 127 -9.58 2.99 5.56
CA VAL A 127 -9.16 2.18 6.72
C VAL A 127 -7.83 1.50 6.45
N LEU A 128 -7.71 0.84 5.28
CA LEU A 128 -6.50 0.13 4.89
C LEU A 128 -5.27 1.05 4.86
N ASN A 129 -5.38 2.22 4.24
CA ASN A 129 -4.25 3.14 4.12
C ASN A 129 -3.84 3.77 5.45
N ASN A 130 -4.79 4.10 6.31
CA ASN A 130 -4.48 4.66 7.62
C ASN A 130 -3.87 3.60 8.55
N VAL A 131 -4.36 2.36 8.52
CA VAL A 131 -3.75 1.23 9.25
C VAL A 131 -2.35 0.94 8.70
N ALA A 132 -2.19 0.89 7.38
CA ALA A 132 -0.90 0.67 6.75
C ALA A 132 0.11 1.76 7.10
N PHE A 133 -0.32 3.03 7.16
CA PHE A 133 0.55 4.13 7.59
C PHE A 133 1.02 3.98 9.03
N VAL A 134 0.12 3.59 9.95
CA VAL A 134 0.51 3.36 11.36
C VAL A 134 1.53 2.22 11.45
N GLY A 135 1.34 1.15 10.69
CA GLY A 135 2.34 0.09 10.56
C GLY A 135 3.66 0.57 9.95
N ALA A 136 3.60 1.42 8.92
CA ALA A 136 4.78 2.02 8.30
C ALA A 136 5.56 2.88 9.29
N ALA A 137 4.89 3.70 10.11
CA ALA A 137 5.51 4.52 11.14
C ALA A 137 6.18 3.66 12.24
N ALA A 138 5.55 2.53 12.61
CA ALA A 138 6.13 1.58 13.54
C ALA A 138 7.41 0.93 12.99
N TYR A 139 7.41 0.49 11.73
CA TYR A 139 8.62 -0.03 11.07
C TYR A 139 9.67 1.05 10.86
N PHE A 140 9.27 2.27 10.51
CA PHE A 140 10.18 3.41 10.36
C PHE A 140 10.97 3.64 11.65
N TYR A 141 10.27 3.73 12.80
CA TYR A 141 10.93 3.88 14.09
C TYR A 141 11.90 2.73 14.39
N ARG A 142 11.46 1.48 14.23
CA ARG A 142 12.31 0.30 14.50
C ARG A 142 13.54 0.25 13.60
N LEU A 143 13.37 0.53 12.31
CA LEU A 143 14.45 0.61 11.33
C LEU A 143 15.42 1.74 11.67
N SER A 144 14.91 2.93 12.03
CA SER A 144 15.74 4.06 12.42
C SER A 144 16.56 3.77 13.67
N VAL A 145 15.98 3.11 14.69
CA VAL A 145 16.75 2.68 15.88
C VAL A 145 17.86 1.70 15.48
N LEU A 146 17.55 0.74 14.61
CA LEU A 146 18.51 -0.26 14.15
C LEU A 146 19.69 0.35 13.40
N ILE A 147 19.43 1.33 12.52
CA ILE A 147 20.45 1.97 11.68
C ILE A 147 21.22 3.04 12.45
N LEU A 148 20.52 3.99 13.09
CA LEU A 148 21.14 5.15 13.72
C LEU A 148 21.77 4.82 15.07
N LYS A 149 21.33 3.74 15.72
CA LYS A 149 21.72 3.37 17.10
C LYS A 149 21.46 4.49 18.12
N ASP A 150 20.56 5.42 17.80
CA ASP A 150 20.10 6.51 18.66
C ASP A 150 18.57 6.54 18.64
N SER A 151 17.96 6.19 19.78
CA SER A 151 16.51 6.16 19.95
C SER A 151 15.89 7.56 19.96
N GLY A 152 16.62 8.59 20.39
CA GLY A 152 16.17 9.97 20.40
C GLY A 152 16.13 10.58 19.00
N ALA A 153 17.14 10.33 18.16
CA ALA A 153 17.10 10.69 16.74
C ALA A 153 16.01 9.92 15.98
N ALA A 154 15.89 8.60 16.21
CA ALA A 154 14.87 7.76 15.58
C ALA A 154 13.44 8.21 15.94
N TYR A 155 13.20 8.59 17.20
CA TYR A 155 11.92 9.13 17.65
C TYR A 155 11.58 10.44 16.92
N ARG A 156 12.51 11.41 16.90
CA ARG A 156 12.33 12.70 16.21
C ARG A 156 12.06 12.53 14.72
N ALA A 157 12.81 11.66 14.04
CA ALA A 157 12.57 11.34 12.64
C ALA A 157 11.18 10.74 12.42
N SER A 158 10.74 9.85 13.32
CA SER A 158 9.41 9.22 13.23
C SER A 158 8.27 10.20 13.49
N VAL A 159 8.46 11.18 14.38
CA VAL A 159 7.52 12.29 14.58
C VAL A 159 7.39 13.10 13.28
N LEU A 160 8.50 13.46 12.64
CA LEU A 160 8.49 14.18 11.36
C LEU A 160 7.80 13.37 10.25
N PHE A 161 8.03 12.06 10.20
CA PHE A 161 7.32 11.17 9.28
C PHE A 161 5.80 11.18 9.52
N CYS A 162 5.36 11.18 10.79
CA CYS A 162 3.94 11.22 11.14
C CYS A 162 3.23 12.53 10.75
N PHE A 163 3.95 13.65 10.64
CA PHE A 163 3.41 14.98 10.31
C PHE A 163 3.99 15.56 9.01
N ASN A 164 4.27 14.71 8.03
CA ASN A 164 4.74 15.14 6.72
C ASN A 164 3.62 15.90 5.95
N PRO A 165 3.92 17.01 5.24
CA PRO A 165 2.95 17.69 4.36
C PRO A 165 2.27 16.76 3.33
N ALA A 166 2.94 15.68 2.89
CA ALA A 166 2.38 14.68 1.99
C ALA A 166 1.38 13.71 2.68
N SER A 167 0.97 13.95 3.93
CA SER A 167 0.11 13.03 4.70
C SER A 167 -1.27 12.78 4.08
N VAL A 168 -1.73 13.64 3.17
CA VAL A 168 -2.97 13.41 2.40
C VAL A 168 -2.85 12.10 1.61
N PHE A 169 -1.76 11.88 0.87
CA PHE A 169 -1.51 10.64 0.11
C PHE A 169 -1.41 9.40 1.00
N TYR A 170 -1.08 9.58 2.27
CA TYR A 170 -1.02 8.47 3.23
C TYR A 170 -2.36 8.19 3.94
N SER A 171 -3.38 9.03 3.72
CA SER A 171 -4.66 8.97 4.45
C SER A 171 -5.87 8.81 3.52
N SER A 172 -5.77 9.23 2.25
CA SER A 172 -6.79 9.02 1.21
C SER A 172 -6.51 7.74 0.39
N LEU A 173 -7.32 7.46 -0.65
CA LEU A 173 -7.25 6.23 -1.48
C LEU A 173 -6.02 6.19 -2.41
N TYR A 174 -4.84 5.99 -1.84
CA TYR A 174 -3.54 6.06 -2.50
C TYR A 174 -2.65 4.88 -2.08
N SER A 175 -1.76 4.41 -2.95
CA SER A 175 -0.94 3.21 -2.67
C SER A 175 0.30 3.46 -1.79
N GLU A 176 0.54 4.72 -1.46
CA GLU A 176 1.69 5.25 -0.73
C GLU A 176 1.84 4.63 0.66
N SER A 177 0.74 4.44 1.40
CA SER A 177 0.79 3.83 2.73
C SER A 177 1.19 2.36 2.71
N LEU A 178 0.62 1.57 1.78
CA LEU A 178 1.03 0.17 1.60
C LEU A 178 2.46 0.08 1.09
N TYR A 179 2.83 0.92 0.13
CA TYR A 179 4.20 0.99 -0.38
C TYR A 179 5.19 1.29 0.75
N ALA A 180 4.92 2.27 1.60
CA ALA A 180 5.76 2.62 2.74
C ALA A 180 5.83 1.49 3.77
N LEU A 181 4.69 0.88 4.12
CA LEU A 181 4.63 -0.25 5.05
C LEU A 181 5.53 -1.39 4.60
N PHE A 182 5.37 -1.81 3.34
CA PHE A 182 6.08 -2.96 2.78
C PHE A 182 7.55 -2.66 2.49
N SER A 183 7.88 -1.43 2.05
CA SER A 183 9.28 -1.02 1.83
C SER A 183 10.05 -0.94 3.15
N LEU A 184 9.50 -0.24 4.14
CA LEU A 184 10.15 -0.05 5.44
C LEU A 184 10.18 -1.35 6.25
N GLY A 185 9.10 -2.13 6.22
CA GLY A 185 9.06 -3.45 6.82
C GLY A 185 10.06 -4.41 6.17
N GLY A 186 10.12 -4.42 4.84
CA GLY A 186 11.09 -5.22 4.10
C GLY A 186 12.54 -4.87 4.45
N LEU A 187 12.87 -3.58 4.51
CA LEU A 187 14.20 -3.11 4.95
C LEU A 187 14.49 -3.49 6.39
N PHE A 188 13.53 -3.31 7.31
CA PHE A 188 13.68 -3.72 8.70
C PHE A 188 14.04 -5.21 8.82
N TYR A 189 13.31 -6.09 8.13
CA TYR A 189 13.60 -7.52 8.16
C TYR A 189 14.90 -7.88 7.44
N LEU A 190 15.28 -7.14 6.40
CA LEU A 190 16.55 -7.33 5.72
C LEU A 190 17.72 -7.10 6.69
N PHE A 191 17.73 -5.96 7.39
CA PHE A 191 18.76 -5.63 8.37
C PHE A 191 18.66 -6.46 9.66
N SER A 192 17.48 -7.02 9.97
CA SER A 192 17.30 -7.95 11.10
C SER A 192 17.70 -9.40 10.77
N GLY A 193 18.09 -9.69 9.52
CA GLY A 193 18.53 -11.03 9.08
C GLY A 193 17.41 -11.97 8.63
N ALA A 194 16.14 -11.55 8.67
CA ALA A 194 14.98 -12.35 8.25
C ALA A 194 14.72 -12.22 6.73
N ARG A 195 15.66 -12.72 5.92
CA ARG A 195 15.69 -12.51 4.46
C ARG A 195 14.41 -12.91 3.73
N THR A 196 13.81 -14.05 4.06
CA THR A 196 12.59 -14.51 3.37
C THR A 196 11.44 -13.53 3.56
N VAL A 197 11.23 -13.04 4.78
CA VAL A 197 10.20 -12.05 5.09
C VAL A 197 10.53 -10.71 4.42
N ALA A 198 11.81 -10.31 4.42
CA ALA A 198 12.28 -9.13 3.71
C ALA A 198 11.94 -9.18 2.21
N MET A 199 12.26 -10.29 1.54
CA MET A 199 11.99 -10.46 0.11
C MET A 199 10.49 -10.38 -0.20
N ILE A 200 9.65 -11.04 0.59
CA ILE A 200 8.19 -11.00 0.41
C ILE A 200 7.67 -9.56 0.58
N MET A 201 8.09 -8.88 1.64
CA MET A 201 7.69 -7.50 1.91
C MET A 201 8.17 -6.55 0.80
N LEU A 202 9.43 -6.64 0.35
CA LEU A 202 9.93 -5.80 -0.74
C LEU A 202 9.24 -6.12 -2.08
N ALA A 203 8.91 -7.39 -2.36
CA ALA A 203 8.13 -7.74 -3.55
C ALA A 203 6.70 -7.15 -3.50
N LEU A 204 6.04 -7.22 -2.33
CA LEU A 204 4.74 -6.58 -2.11
C LEU A 204 4.82 -5.06 -2.28
N SER A 205 5.92 -4.42 -1.88
CA SER A 205 6.10 -2.98 -2.16
C SER A 205 6.07 -2.68 -3.66
N GLY A 206 6.65 -3.55 -4.48
CA GLY A 206 6.65 -3.46 -5.95
C GLY A 206 5.25 -3.65 -6.56
N SER A 207 4.37 -4.43 -5.92
CA SER A 207 2.98 -4.57 -6.36
C SER A 207 2.05 -3.46 -5.85
N ALA A 208 2.50 -2.62 -4.90
CA ALA A 208 1.82 -1.38 -4.53
C ALA A 208 2.14 -0.24 -5.49
N ARG A 209 3.42 -0.12 -5.90
CA ARG A 209 3.92 0.93 -6.80
C ARG A 209 5.11 0.40 -7.60
N SER A 210 5.20 0.82 -8.87
CA SER A 210 6.33 0.48 -9.75
C SER A 210 7.69 0.88 -9.18
N ASN A 211 7.76 1.97 -8.41
CA ASN A 211 8.98 2.41 -7.71
C ASN A 211 9.53 1.34 -6.74
N GLY A 212 8.69 0.43 -6.24
CA GLY A 212 9.13 -0.69 -5.41
C GLY A 212 9.99 -1.71 -6.14
N ALA A 213 10.03 -1.71 -7.47
CA ALA A 213 11.00 -2.52 -8.22
C ALA A 213 12.44 -2.15 -7.87
N LEU A 214 12.71 -0.88 -7.51
CA LEU A 214 14.04 -0.44 -7.07
C LEU A 214 14.47 -1.10 -5.76
N ASN A 215 13.54 -1.55 -4.93
CA ASN A 215 13.85 -2.25 -3.69
C ASN A 215 14.54 -3.61 -3.94
N ALA A 216 14.40 -4.20 -5.13
CA ALA A 216 15.18 -5.37 -5.52
C ALA A 216 16.68 -5.09 -5.43
N GLY A 217 17.11 -3.84 -5.68
CA GLY A 217 18.51 -3.41 -5.59
C GLY A 217 19.18 -3.73 -4.26
N TYR A 218 18.44 -3.66 -3.13
CA TYR A 218 18.99 -4.04 -1.81
C TYR A 218 19.38 -5.51 -1.76
N ILE A 219 18.53 -6.39 -2.30
CA ILE A 219 18.77 -7.84 -2.34
C ILE A 219 19.88 -8.15 -3.36
N CYS A 220 19.84 -7.49 -4.52
CA CYS A 220 20.88 -7.61 -5.55
C CYS A 220 22.26 -7.26 -4.98
N PHE A 221 22.35 -6.17 -4.23
CA PHE A 221 23.59 -5.71 -3.63
C PHE A 221 24.10 -6.67 -2.55
N GLU A 222 23.22 -7.17 -1.67
CA GLU A 222 23.60 -8.17 -0.67
C GLU A 222 24.12 -9.47 -1.32
N ALA A 223 23.43 -9.94 -2.37
CA ALA A 223 23.85 -11.11 -3.12
C ALA A 223 25.19 -10.89 -3.84
N LEU A 224 25.43 -9.69 -4.38
CA LEU A 224 26.69 -9.33 -5.02
C LEU A 224 27.85 -9.35 -4.01
N LEU A 225 27.66 -8.77 -2.82
CA LEU A 225 28.66 -8.81 -1.75
C LEU A 225 28.97 -10.24 -1.32
N GLN A 226 27.95 -11.08 -1.13
CA GLN A 226 28.15 -12.49 -0.79
C GLN A 226 28.88 -13.26 -1.89
N ALA A 227 28.55 -12.99 -3.15
CA ALA A 227 29.22 -13.61 -4.29
C ALA A 227 30.69 -13.15 -4.40
N TYR A 228 30.96 -11.86 -4.15
CA TYR A 228 32.30 -11.28 -4.10
C TYR A 228 33.14 -11.95 -3.01
N ASP A 229 32.62 -12.02 -1.77
CA ASP A 229 33.30 -12.66 -0.64
C ASP A 229 33.56 -14.15 -0.90
N ALA A 230 32.57 -14.86 -1.45
CA ALA A 230 32.71 -16.29 -1.77
C ALA A 230 33.73 -16.56 -2.88
N ALA A 231 33.79 -15.68 -3.89
CA ALA A 231 34.70 -15.80 -5.03
C ALA A 231 36.15 -15.46 -4.64
N ILE A 232 36.34 -14.36 -3.91
CA ILE A 232 37.67 -13.81 -3.64
C ILE A 232 38.28 -14.40 -2.37
N GLN A 233 37.51 -14.53 -1.29
CA GLN A 233 38.07 -15.01 -0.01
C GLN A 233 38.01 -16.53 0.14
N LYS A 234 36.94 -17.18 -0.32
CA LYS A 234 36.69 -18.61 -0.02
C LYS A 234 37.00 -19.57 -1.17
N LYS A 235 37.30 -19.09 -2.39
CA LYS A 235 37.53 -19.91 -3.61
C LYS A 235 36.49 -21.04 -3.81
N ARG A 236 35.21 -20.82 -3.44
CA ARG A 236 34.14 -21.83 -3.54
C ARG A 236 33.14 -21.47 -4.65
N PRO A 237 33.35 -21.95 -5.89
CA PRO A 237 32.55 -21.54 -7.06
C PRO A 237 31.08 -21.99 -6.99
N MET A 238 30.79 -23.07 -6.27
CA MET A 238 29.46 -23.68 -6.17
C MET A 238 28.46 -22.80 -5.39
N VAL A 239 28.91 -22.09 -4.35
CA VAL A 239 28.09 -21.14 -3.56
C VAL A 239 27.77 -19.88 -4.38
N SER A 240 28.72 -19.44 -5.22
CA SER A 240 28.51 -18.33 -6.16
C SER A 240 27.47 -18.70 -7.23
N PHE A 241 27.43 -19.95 -7.67
CA PHE A 241 26.40 -20.45 -8.59
C PHE A 241 25.00 -20.50 -7.95
N LEU A 242 24.89 -20.97 -6.70
CA LEU A 242 23.62 -20.99 -5.98
C LEU A 242 23.06 -19.58 -5.70
N CYS A 243 23.91 -18.61 -5.34
CA CYS A 243 23.49 -17.22 -5.16
C CYS A 243 22.97 -16.61 -6.47
N ARG A 244 23.64 -16.90 -7.60
CA ARG A 244 23.18 -16.50 -8.94
C ARG A 244 21.85 -17.16 -9.33
N LEU A 245 21.65 -18.43 -8.98
CA LEU A 245 20.40 -19.14 -9.24
C LEU A 245 19.24 -18.55 -8.42
N HIS A 246 19.47 -18.24 -7.14
CA HIS A 246 18.49 -17.60 -6.26
C HIS A 246 18.11 -16.20 -6.78
N PHE A 247 19.11 -15.44 -7.24
CA PHE A 247 18.92 -14.14 -7.89
C PHE A 247 18.11 -14.24 -9.19
N MET A 248 18.42 -15.22 -10.05
CA MET A 248 17.67 -15.47 -11.28
C MET A 248 16.22 -15.85 -10.98
N LEU A 249 15.98 -16.66 -9.94
CA LEU A 249 14.62 -17.04 -9.50
C LEU A 249 13.85 -15.83 -8.94
N LEU A 250 14.51 -14.93 -8.22
CA LEU A 250 13.89 -13.70 -7.71
C LEU A 250 13.54 -12.77 -8.87
N CYS A 251 14.45 -12.59 -9.82
CA CYS A 251 14.21 -11.83 -11.03
C CYS A 251 13.04 -12.42 -11.81
N THR A 252 12.99 -13.72 -12.07
CA THR A 252 11.87 -14.35 -12.80
C THR A 252 10.55 -14.25 -12.06
N VAL A 253 10.51 -14.37 -10.73
CA VAL A 253 9.28 -14.13 -9.94
C VAL A 253 8.84 -12.67 -10.07
N LEU A 254 9.76 -11.71 -10.02
CA LEU A 254 9.47 -10.30 -10.25
C LEU A 254 8.99 -10.05 -11.69
N THR A 255 9.56 -10.72 -12.71
CA THR A 255 9.10 -10.63 -14.09
C THR A 255 7.76 -11.31 -14.30
N ILE A 256 7.46 -12.42 -13.62
CA ILE A 256 6.16 -13.10 -13.66
C ILE A 256 5.11 -12.22 -12.97
N LEU A 257 5.40 -11.63 -11.81
CA LEU A 257 4.52 -10.65 -11.16
C LEU A 257 4.31 -9.40 -12.02
N ALA A 258 5.33 -8.97 -12.75
CA ALA A 258 5.22 -7.86 -13.72
C ALA A 258 4.44 -8.27 -14.98
N ASN A 259 4.53 -9.53 -15.43
CA ASN A 259 3.86 -10.07 -16.62
C ASN A 259 2.45 -10.62 -16.35
N MET A 260 2.04 -10.80 -15.09
CA MET A 260 0.63 -10.97 -14.74
C MET A 260 -0.23 -9.75 -15.13
N LYS A 261 0.37 -8.70 -15.68
CA LYS A 261 -0.27 -7.58 -16.39
C LYS A 261 -0.88 -7.93 -17.76
N ARG A 262 -0.76 -9.15 -18.28
CA ARG A 262 -1.46 -9.55 -19.53
C ARG A 262 -2.66 -10.43 -19.22
N PRO A 263 -3.90 -9.91 -19.21
CA PRO A 263 -5.03 -10.76 -19.57
C PRO A 263 -4.94 -11.08 -21.06
N TYR A 264 -5.21 -12.35 -21.37
CA TYR A 264 -5.42 -12.84 -22.72
C TYR A 264 -6.45 -11.95 -23.43
N GLY A 265 -5.98 -11.33 -24.51
CA GLY A 265 -6.75 -10.67 -25.57
C GLY A 265 -5.92 -10.80 -26.83
#